data_AF-A0A7C4M7N0-F1
#
_entry.id   AF-A0A7C4M7N0-F1
#
_cell.length_a   1.000
_cell.length_b   1.000
_cell.length_c   1.000
_cell.angle_alpha   90.00
_cell.angle_beta   90.00
_cell.angle_gamma   90.00
#
_symmetry.space_group_name_H-M   'P 1'
#
loop_
_entity.id
_entity.type
_entity.pdbx_description
1 polymer ?
#
loop_
_entity_poly.entity_id
_entity_poly.type
_entity_poly.pdbx_seq_one_letter_code
_entity_poly.pdbx_strand_id
1 'polypeptide(L)'
;MVRLIKPLKLLEKFAFEKNLETEATTERLKEYPAGFKPNYTVKVTSGGKMMFVISFNARQFYFDEIDEEGKDLAHELEKQLKDAGLTRVR
;
A
#
# COMPACT_ATOMS: atom_id res chain seq x y z
N MET A 1 -22.85 0.30 -0.58
CA MET A 1 -21.82 1.06 -1.35
C MET A 1 -20.61 1.23 -0.44
N VAL A 2 -19.58 0.41 -0.60
CA VAL A 2 -18.36 0.48 0.24
C VAL A 2 -17.62 1.75 -0.17
N ARG A 3 -17.56 2.76 0.71
CA ARG A 3 -16.74 3.96 0.45
C ARG A 3 -15.28 3.54 0.54
N LEU A 4 -14.65 3.31 -0.61
CA LEU A 4 -13.19 3.17 -0.71
C LEU A 4 -12.55 4.39 -0.05
N ILE A 5 -11.72 4.14 0.97
CA ILE A 5 -11.01 5.19 1.70
C ILE A 5 -10.02 5.89 0.75
N LYS A 6 -9.79 7.20 0.94
CA LYS A 6 -8.88 8.04 0.13
C LYS A 6 -7.53 7.36 -0.20
N PRO A 7 -6.86 6.65 0.72
CA PRO A 7 -5.57 6.00 0.45
C PRO A 7 -5.66 4.87 -0.58
N LEU A 8 -6.74 4.10 -0.55
CA LEU A 8 -6.93 2.97 -1.46
C LEU A 8 -7.16 3.46 -2.89
N LYS A 9 -7.93 4.54 -3.07
CA LYS A 9 -8.10 5.18 -4.38
C LYS A 9 -6.79 5.73 -4.95
N LEU A 10 -5.91 6.23 -4.08
CA LEU A 10 -4.60 6.72 -4.50
C LEU A 10 -3.72 5.55 -4.96
N LEU A 11 -3.73 4.44 -4.22
CA LEU A 11 -3.03 3.22 -4.63
C LEU A 11 -3.57 2.68 -5.96
N GLU A 12 -4.89 2.55 -6.12
CA GLU A 12 -5.50 2.06 -7.37
C GLU A 12 -5.11 2.93 -8.57
N LYS A 13 -5.12 4.26 -8.39
CA LYS A 13 -4.68 5.20 -9.41
C LYS A 13 -3.19 5.02 -9.74
N PHE A 14 -2.34 4.94 -8.72
CA PHE A 14 -0.90 4.73 -8.89
C PHE A 14 -0.60 3.41 -9.63
N ALA A 15 -1.29 2.34 -9.23
CA ALA A 15 -1.15 1.04 -9.85
C ALA A 15 -1.56 1.07 -11.32
N PHE A 16 -2.68 1.72 -11.64
CA PHE A 16 -3.12 1.92 -13.02
C PHE A 16 -2.08 2.69 -13.86
N GLU A 17 -1.54 3.79 -13.34
CA GLU A 17 -0.52 4.60 -14.04
C GLU A 17 0.79 3.83 -14.28
N LYS A 18 1.12 2.89 -13.40
CA LYS A 18 2.37 2.10 -13.43
C LYS A 18 2.20 0.71 -14.04
N ASN A 19 1.01 0.37 -14.56
CA ASN A 19 0.67 -0.98 -15.04
C ASN A 19 0.94 -2.07 -14.00
N LEU A 20 0.57 -1.80 -12.75
CA LEU A 20 0.67 -2.73 -11.63
C LEU A 20 -0.68 -3.38 -11.36
N GLU A 21 -0.63 -4.60 -10.87
CA GLU A 21 -1.77 -5.37 -10.40
C GLU A 21 -1.86 -5.21 -8.88
N THR A 22 -3.08 -5.03 -8.36
CA THR A 22 -3.33 -4.88 -6.92
C THR A 22 -4.34 -5.91 -6.46
N GLU A 23 -3.98 -6.68 -5.45
CA GLU A 23 -4.85 -7.69 -4.85
C GLU A 23 -5.06 -7.39 -3.37
N ALA A 24 -6.31 -7.26 -2.94
CA ALA A 24 -6.63 -7.14 -1.53
C ALA A 24 -6.40 -8.49 -0.85
N THR A 25 -5.52 -8.53 0.15
CA THR A 25 -5.23 -9.73 0.93
C THR A 25 -5.58 -9.52 2.39
N THR A 26 -6.03 -10.58 3.05
CA THR A 26 -6.23 -10.62 4.50
C THR A 26 -5.03 -11.25 5.23
N GLU A 27 -4.02 -11.71 4.48
CA GLU A 27 -2.81 -12.26 5.06
C GLU A 27 -2.05 -11.17 5.80
N ARG A 28 -2.02 -11.28 7.12
CA ARG A 28 -1.04 -10.54 7.93
C ARG A 28 0.31 -11.20 7.71
N LEU A 29 1.09 -10.64 6.80
CA LEU A 29 2.43 -11.14 6.53
C LEU A 29 3.40 -10.82 7.69
N LYS A 30 3.15 -9.74 8.44
CA LYS A 30 3.92 -9.37 9.64
C LYS A 30 3.03 -8.79 10.75
N GLU A 31 3.58 -8.76 11.96
CA GLU A 31 2.98 -7.99 13.06
C GLU A 31 3.08 -6.50 12.76
N TYR A 32 1.94 -5.81 12.85
CA TYR A 32 1.90 -4.36 12.67
C TYR A 32 2.51 -3.64 13.87
N PRO A 33 3.13 -2.48 13.66
CA PRO A 33 3.62 -1.65 14.76
C PRO A 33 2.51 -1.33 15.77
N ALA A 34 2.88 -1.21 17.04
CA ALA A 34 1.94 -0.97 18.13
C ALA A 34 1.07 0.27 17.86
N GLY A 35 -0.25 0.09 17.92
CA GLY A 35 -1.23 1.15 17.65
C GLY A 35 -1.63 1.31 16.18
N PHE A 36 -0.98 0.63 15.23
CA PHE A 36 -1.43 0.57 13.85
C PHE A 36 -2.44 -0.56 13.64
N LYS A 37 -3.66 -0.18 13.27
CA LYS A 37 -4.74 -1.11 12.90
C LYS A 37 -5.13 -0.84 11.46
N PRO A 38 -4.62 -1.62 10.49
CA PRO A 38 -5.04 -1.47 9.11
C PRO A 38 -6.44 -2.04 8.89
N ASN A 39 -7.17 -1.38 8.00
CA ASN A 39 -8.47 -1.83 7.50
C ASN A 39 -8.32 -2.61 6.18
N TYR A 40 -7.24 -2.34 5.44
CA TYR A 40 -6.96 -2.91 4.14
C TYR A 40 -5.49 -3.28 4.05
N THR A 41 -5.21 -4.44 3.46
CA THR A 41 -3.86 -4.84 3.07
C THR A 41 -3.91 -5.20 1.60
N VAL A 42 -2.98 -4.66 0.82
CA VAL A 42 -2.96 -4.80 -0.62
C VAL A 42 -1.58 -5.27 -1.04
N LYS A 43 -1.56 -6.40 -1.74
CA LYS A 43 -0.40 -6.91 -2.43
C LYS A 43 -0.32 -6.25 -3.81
N VAL A 44 0.83 -5.70 -4.15
CA VAL A 44 1.09 -5.05 -5.43
C VAL A 44 2.06 -5.91 -6.21
N THR A 45 1.67 -6.30 -7.41
CA THR A 45 2.46 -7.15 -8.32
C THR A 45 2.67 -6.47 -9.68
N SER A 46 3.72 -6.87 -10.37
CA SER A 46 4.00 -6.46 -11.76
C SER A 46 4.47 -7.68 -12.55
N GLY A 47 3.74 -8.05 -13.60
CA GLY A 47 4.07 -9.21 -14.43
C GLY A 47 4.17 -10.52 -13.62
N GLY A 48 3.32 -10.70 -12.60
CA GLY A 48 3.32 -11.87 -11.72
C GLY A 48 4.39 -11.87 -10.62
N LYS A 49 5.28 -10.88 -10.56
CA LYS A 49 6.23 -10.70 -9.44
C LYS A 49 5.64 -9.78 -8.38
N MET A 50 5.86 -10.09 -7.11
CA MET A 50 5.48 -9.20 -6.01
C MET A 50 6.45 -8.02 -5.94
N MET A 51 5.91 -6.80 -5.97
CA MET A 51 6.68 -5.58 -5.83
C MET A 51 6.74 -5.15 -4.37
N PHE A 52 5.58 -5.02 -3.73
CA PHE A 52 5.47 -4.69 -2.32
C PHE A 52 4.09 -5.03 -1.77
N VAL A 53 3.99 -5.09 -0.46
CA VAL A 53 2.72 -5.21 0.27
C VAL A 53 2.55 -3.97 1.13
N ILE A 54 1.38 -3.36 1.04
CA ILE A 54 1.05 -2.14 1.76
C ILE A 54 -0.30 -2.27 2.47
N SER A 55 -0.30 -1.89 3.74
CA SER A 55 -1.47 -1.85 4.59
C SER A 55 -1.88 -0.41 4.88
N PHE A 56 -3.19 -0.16 4.96
CA PHE A 56 -3.77 1.17 5.13
C PHE A 56 -4.84 1.19 6.22
N ASN A 57 -4.91 2.33 6.91
CA ASN A 57 -6.13 2.79 7.54
C ASN A 57 -6.49 4.19 7.00
N ALA A 58 -7.44 4.89 7.61
CA ALA A 58 -7.91 6.19 7.11
C ALA A 58 -6.85 7.31 7.12
N ARG A 59 -5.79 7.19 7.93
CA ARG A 59 -4.79 8.25 8.16
C ARG A 59 -3.34 7.78 8.01
N GLN A 60 -3.10 6.48 8.05
CA GLN A 60 -1.78 5.88 8.14
C GLN A 60 -1.64 4.74 7.15
N PHE A 61 -0.39 4.46 6.78
CA PHE A 61 -0.02 3.31 5.97
C PHE A 61 1.28 2.68 6.47
N TYR A 62 1.49 1.43 6.11
CA TYR A 62 2.66 0.65 6.47
C TYR A 62 3.03 -0.25 5.29
N PHE A 63 4.32 -0.36 4.97
CA PHE A 63 4.80 -1.33 4.00
C PHE A 63 5.30 -2.57 4.75
N ASP A 64 4.65 -3.72 4.50
CA ASP A 64 4.99 -5.00 5.14
C ASP A 64 6.23 -5.65 4.52
N GLU A 65 6.30 -5.60 3.18
CA GLU A 65 7.38 -6.16 2.38
C GLU A 65 7.59 -5.32 1.14
N ILE A 66 8.85 -5.15 0.75
CA ILE A 66 9.24 -4.41 -0.45
C ILE A 66 10.38 -5.22 -1.08
N ASP A 67 10.14 -5.72 -2.30
CA ASP A 67 11.16 -6.34 -3.12
C ASP A 67 12.12 -5.29 -3.68
N GLU A 68 13.35 -5.65 -4.06
CA GLU A 68 14.32 -4.75 -4.68
C GLU A 68 13.72 -4.06 -5.91
N GLU A 69 13.01 -4.80 -6.77
CA GLU A 69 12.35 -4.26 -7.98
C GLU A 69 11.20 -3.29 -7.62
N GLY A 70 10.62 -3.44 -6.42
CA GLY A 70 9.52 -2.62 -5.92
C GLY A 70 9.93 -1.38 -5.13
N LYS A 71 11.21 -1.20 -4.79
CA LYS A 71 11.68 -0.10 -3.92
C LYS A 71 11.37 1.29 -4.47
N ASP A 72 11.67 1.52 -5.74
CA ASP A 72 11.45 2.83 -6.36
C ASP A 72 9.94 3.15 -6.45
N LEU A 73 9.14 2.14 -6.80
CA LEU A 73 7.67 2.27 -6.85
C LEU A 73 7.09 2.53 -5.46
N ALA A 74 7.56 1.81 -4.43
CA ALA A 74 7.14 2.01 -3.06
C ALA A 74 7.53 3.41 -2.56
N HIS A 75 8.71 3.91 -2.90
CA HIS A 75 9.16 5.26 -2.55
C HIS A 75 8.32 6.34 -3.23
N GLU A 76 8.01 6.16 -4.52
CA GLU A 76 7.15 7.08 -5.27
C GLU A 76 5.73 7.12 -4.68
N LEU A 77 5.15 5.96 -4.42
CA LEU A 77 3.84 5.84 -3.78
C LEU A 77 3.85 6.45 -2.36
N GLU A 78 4.90 6.19 -1.57
CA GLU A 78 5.06 6.76 -0.23
C GLU A 78 4.99 8.29 -0.26
N LYS A 79 5.67 8.91 -1.22
CA LYS A 79 5.65 10.35 -1.40
C LYS A 79 4.25 10.85 -1.70
N GLN A 80 3.54 10.22 -2.65
CA GLN A 80 2.17 10.61 -3.00
C GLN A 80 1.19 10.44 -1.82
N LEU A 81 1.34 9.38 -1.02
CA LEU A 81 0.53 9.14 0.18
C LEU A 81 0.77 10.22 1.23
N LYS A 82 2.04 10.61 1.46
CA LYS A 82 2.39 11.71 2.37
C LYS A 82 1.85 13.05 1.90
N ASP A 83 1.98 13.35 0.60
CA ASP A 83 1.42 14.57 0.00
C ASP A 83 -0.12 14.62 0.11
N ALA A 84 -0.77 13.45 0.13
CA ALA A 84 -2.20 13.32 0.38
C ALA A 84 -2.60 13.45 1.87
N GLY A 85 -1.63 13.61 2.77
CA GLY A 85 -1.79 13.80 4.21
C GLY A 85 -1.75 12.52 5.05
N LEU A 86 -1.22 11.41 4.51
CA LEU A 86 -1.05 10.18 5.28
C LEU A 86 0.30 10.12 6.01
N THR A 87 0.30 9.44 7.15
CA THR A 87 1.51 9.16 7.93
C THR A 87 1.99 7.73 7.72
N ARG A 88 3.26 7.56 7.33
CA ARG A 88 3.91 6.25 7.33
C ARG A 88 4.16 5.79 8.76
N VAL A 89 3.72 4.58 9.09
CA VAL A 89 4.09 3.90 10.34
C VAL A 89 5.45 3.25 10.15
N ARG A 90 6.30 3.33 11.18
CA ARG A 90 7.64 2.72 11.22
C ARG A 90 7.62 1.45 12.04
#